data_AF-A0A7V3DEC2-F1
#
_entry.id   AF-A0A7V3DEC2-F1
#
_cell.length_a   1.000
_cell.length_b   1.000
_cell.length_c   1.000
_cell.angle_alpha   90.00
_cell.angle_beta   90.00
_cell.angle_gamma   90.00
#
_symmetry.space_group_name_H-M   'P 1'
#
loop_
_entity.id
_entity.type
_entity.pdbx_description
1 polymer ?
#
loop_
_entity_poly.entity_id
_entity_poly.type
_entity_poly.pdbx_seq_one_letter_code
_entity_poly.pdbx_strand_id
1 'polypeptide(L)'
;MLEIWRRSRQVSSCMTSIRVFEKREGQYQPFPDSLHRSLKEVLRQRGIETLYAHQAQAIEAILSGKDVAIVTPTATGKTLCY
;
A
#
# COMPACT_ATOMS: atom_id res chain seq x y z
N MET A 1 -0.59 -16.49 17.32
CA MET A 1 -1.03 -15.31 18.08
C MET A 1 -2.55 -15.27 18.28
N LEU A 2 -3.38 -15.26 17.23
CA LEU A 2 -4.86 -15.27 17.36
C LEU A 2 -5.42 -16.39 18.27
N GLU A 3 -4.83 -17.58 18.22
CA GLU A 3 -5.25 -18.69 19.10
C GLU A 3 -5.00 -18.44 20.60
N ILE A 4 -3.98 -17.65 20.94
CA ILE A 4 -3.66 -17.30 22.33
C ILE A 4 -4.78 -16.44 22.92
N TRP A 5 -5.30 -15.50 22.12
CA TRP A 5 -6.37 -14.59 22.52
C TRP A 5 -7.73 -15.30 22.59
N ARG A 6 -7.96 -16.28 21.71
CA ARG A 6 -9.14 -17.16 21.77
C ARG A 6 -9.18 -18.04 23.02
N ARG A 7 -8.01 -18.50 23.51
CA ARG A 7 -7.92 -19.39 24.68
C ARG A 7 -7.87 -18.63 26.02
N SER A 8 -7.62 -17.32 25.99
CA SER A 8 -7.58 -16.49 27.21
C SER A 8 -8.98 -16.17 27.70
N ARG A 9 -9.37 -16.71 28.86
CA ARG A 9 -10.68 -16.44 29.49
C ARG A 9 -10.94 -14.96 29.76
N GLN A 10 -9.92 -14.17 30.08
CA GLN A 10 -10.06 -12.73 30.34
C GLN A 10 -10.35 -11.92 29.09
N VAL A 11 -9.88 -12.39 27.92
CA VAL A 11 -10.02 -11.65 26.66
C VAL A 11 -11.19 -12.19 25.85
N SER A 12 -11.32 -13.51 25.73
CA SER A 12 -12.38 -14.15 24.95
C SER A 12 -13.78 -13.83 25.48
N SER A 13 -13.94 -13.62 26.80
CA SER A 13 -15.23 -13.28 27.42
C SER A 13 -15.77 -11.91 26.98
N CYS A 14 -14.91 -11.02 26.49
CA CYS A 14 -15.26 -9.66 26.10
C CYS A 14 -15.35 -9.47 24.57
N MET A 15 -15.22 -10.53 23.78
CA MET A 15 -15.24 -10.47 22.31
C MET A 15 -16.60 -10.89 21.76
N THR A 16 -17.35 -9.93 21.19
CA THR A 16 -18.66 -10.22 20.55
C THR A 16 -18.51 -10.84 19.16
N SER A 17 -17.46 -10.49 18.42
CA SER A 17 -17.19 -11.07 17.10
C SER A 17 -15.71 -11.08 16.76
N ILE A 18 -15.30 -12.08 15.98
CA ILE A 18 -13.96 -12.19 15.42
C ILE A 18 -14.12 -12.29 13.90
N ARG A 19 -13.31 -11.53 13.17
CA ARG A 19 -13.20 -11.59 11.71
C ARG A 19 -11.72 -11.72 11.37
N VAL A 20 -11.41 -12.67 10.50
CA VAL A 20 -10.08 -12.89 9.96
C VAL A 20 -10.15 -12.55 8.48
N PHE A 21 -9.22 -11.73 8.02
CA PHE A 21 -9.09 -11.36 6.62
C PHE A 21 -7.87 -12.06 6.06
N GLU A 22 -8.02 -12.58 4.85
CA GLU A 22 -6.91 -13.20 4.13
C GLU A 22 -5.81 -12.18 3.83
N LYS A 23 -4.56 -12.64 3.89
CA LYS A 23 -3.42 -11.86 3.43
C LYS A 23 -3.60 -11.60 1.93
N ARG A 24 -3.42 -10.35 1.52
CA ARG A 24 -3.39 -9.96 0.11
C ARG A 24 -1.98 -9.56 -0.26
N GLU A 25 -1.44 -10.14 -1.32
CA GLU A 25 -0.16 -9.73 -1.88
C GLU A 25 -0.28 -8.35 -2.53
N GLY A 26 0.83 -7.61 -2.54
CA GLY A 26 0.92 -6.35 -3.24
C GLY A 26 0.80 -6.54 -4.75
N GLN A 27 0.07 -5.66 -5.42
CA GLN A 27 0.11 -5.53 -6.88
C GLN A 27 1.14 -4.48 -7.24
N TYR A 28 2.05 -4.81 -8.15
CA TYR A 28 3.18 -3.96 -8.51
C TYR A 28 3.20 -3.63 -10.00
N GLN A 29 3.74 -2.46 -10.34
CA GLN A 29 3.90 -1.97 -11.70
C GLN A 29 5.28 -1.31 -11.87
N PRO A 30 5.82 -1.28 -13.11
CA PRO A 30 7.03 -0.52 -13.39
C PRO A 30 6.83 0.98 -13.17
N PHE A 31 7.92 1.73 -13.12
CA PHE A 31 7.84 3.19 -13.10
C PHE A 31 7.18 3.72 -14.38
N PRO A 32 6.21 4.64 -14.30
CA PRO A 32 5.63 5.28 -15.48
C PRO A 32 6.69 5.92 -16.36
N ASP A 33 6.54 5.85 -17.68
CA ASP A 33 7.50 6.45 -18.62
C ASP A 33 7.60 7.96 -18.47
N SER A 34 6.49 8.60 -18.11
CA SER A 34 6.38 10.03 -17.80
C SER A 34 7.15 10.46 -16.56
N LEU A 35 7.53 9.53 -15.67
CA LEU A 35 8.31 9.87 -14.48
C LEU A 35 9.75 10.22 -14.86
N HIS A 36 10.23 11.36 -14.36
CA HIS A 36 11.57 11.86 -14.68
C HIS A 36 12.67 10.85 -14.32
N ARG A 37 13.66 10.68 -15.20
CA ARG A 37 14.71 9.66 -15.06
C ARG A 37 15.47 9.75 -13.74
N SER A 38 15.83 10.95 -13.30
CA SER A 38 16.55 11.15 -12.03
C SER A 38 15.75 10.67 -10.81
N LEU A 39 14.41 10.79 -10.84
CA LEU A 39 13.56 10.28 -9.76
C LEU A 39 13.54 8.75 -9.75
N LYS A 40 13.47 8.10 -10.92
CA LYS A 40 13.60 6.63 -11.03
C LYS A 40 14.92 6.15 -10.43
N GLU A 41 16.02 6.85 -10.70
CA GLU A 41 17.35 6.52 -10.18
C GLU A 41 17.42 6.66 -8.65
N VAL A 42 16.90 7.75 -8.08
CA VAL A 42 16.85 7.95 -6.62
C VAL A 42 15.97 6.90 -5.93
N LEU A 43 14.83 6.54 -6.52
CA LEU A 43 13.94 5.51 -5.97
C LEU A 43 14.63 4.13 -5.94
N ARG A 44 15.33 3.76 -7.02
CA ARG A 44 16.14 2.54 -7.07
C ARG A 44 17.26 2.53 -6.04
N GLN A 45 17.97 3.64 -5.87
CA GLN A 45 19.00 3.79 -4.82
C GLN A 45 18.42 3.60 -3.41
N ARG A 46 17.14 3.87 -3.20
CA ARG A 46 16.41 3.61 -1.95
C ARG A 46 15.81 2.20 -1.85
N GLY A 47 16.14 1.30 -2.79
CA GLY A 47 15.66 -0.08 -2.82
C GLY A 47 14.26 -0.25 -3.39
N ILE A 48 13.71 0.77 -4.07
CA ILE A 48 12.40 0.69 -4.72
C ILE A 48 12.64 0.40 -6.20
N GLU A 49 12.35 -0.83 -6.64
CA GLU A 49 12.51 -1.25 -8.04
C GLU A 49 11.20 -1.18 -8.83
N THR A 50 10.07 -1.35 -8.14
CA THR A 50 8.72 -1.28 -8.69
C THR A 50 7.81 -0.52 -7.73
N LEU A 51 6.77 0.10 -8.27
CA LEU A 51 5.76 0.80 -7.50
C LEU A 51 4.60 -0.14 -7.19
N TYR A 52 3.86 0.13 -6.13
CA TYR A 52 2.52 -0.44 -6.02
C TYR A 52 1.66 0.09 -7.18
N ALA A 53 0.73 -0.73 -7.68
CA ALA A 53 -0.10 -0.38 -8.83
C ALA A 53 -0.86 0.96 -8.62
N HIS A 54 -1.39 1.20 -7.42
CA HIS A 54 -2.05 2.47 -7.10
C HIS A 54 -1.12 3.68 -7.13
N GLN A 55 0.17 3.50 -6.82
CA GLN A 55 1.16 4.59 -6.90
C GLN A 55 1.48 4.93 -8.35
N ALA A 56 1.75 3.93 -9.18
CA ALA A 56 2.01 4.14 -10.61
C ALA A 56 0.83 4.82 -11.31
N GLN A 57 -0.39 4.33 -11.07
CA GLN A 57 -1.63 4.92 -11.61
C GLN A 57 -1.84 6.37 -11.15
N ALA A 58 -1.59 6.68 -9.88
CA ALA A 58 -1.73 8.04 -9.36
C ALA A 58 -0.72 8.98 -10.01
N ILE A 59 0.56 8.59 -10.09
CA ILE A 59 1.62 9.39 -10.71
C ILE A 59 1.30 9.67 -12.17
N GLU A 60 0.88 8.66 -12.94
CA GLU A 60 0.53 8.84 -14.35
C GLU A 60 -0.66 9.78 -14.54
N ALA A 61 -1.71 9.66 -13.71
CA ALA A 61 -2.84 10.55 -13.75
C ALA A 61 -2.47 12.01 -13.40
N ILE A 62 -1.68 12.22 -12.35
CA ILE A 62 -1.19 13.55 -11.93
C ILE A 62 -0.34 14.18 -13.04
N LEU A 63 0.62 13.44 -13.60
CA LEU A 63 1.47 13.93 -14.69
C LEU A 63 0.68 14.20 -15.98
N SER A 64 -0.49 13.57 -16.16
CA SER A 64 -1.42 13.88 -17.25
C SER A 64 -2.33 15.09 -16.98
N GLY A 65 -2.13 15.80 -15.86
CA GLY A 65 -2.89 17.00 -15.51
C GLY A 65 -4.27 16.74 -14.91
N LYS A 66 -4.51 15.54 -14.35
CA LYS A 66 -5.79 15.17 -13.73
C LYS A 66 -5.75 15.37 -12.23
N ASP A 67 -6.89 15.74 -11.66
CA ASP A 67 -7.12 15.67 -10.22
C ASP A 67 -7.29 14.21 -9.78
N VAL A 68 -6.62 13.83 -8.69
CA VAL A 68 -6.58 12.44 -8.20
C VAL A 68 -6.99 12.36 -6.74
N ALA A 69 -7.99 11.52 -6.45
CA ALA A 69 -8.34 11.09 -5.11
C ALA A 69 -7.83 9.67 -4.85
N ILE A 70 -6.95 9.50 -3.85
CA ILE A 70 -6.31 8.21 -3.54
C ILE A 70 -6.96 7.61 -2.29
N VAL A 71 -7.66 6.50 -2.47
CA VAL A 71 -8.30 5.76 -1.37
C VAL A 71 -7.55 4.45 -1.14
N THR A 72 -6.57 4.49 -0.25
CA THR A 72 -5.77 3.31 0.12
C THR A 72 -5.67 3.17 1.65
N PRO A 73 -5.60 1.94 2.18
CA PRO A 73 -5.40 1.72 3.62
C PRO A 73 -4.11 2.38 4.13
N THR A 74 -4.04 2.65 5.43
CA THR A 74 -2.82 3.14 6.08
C THR A 74 -1.64 2.18 5.89
N ALA A 75 -0.42 2.73 5.86
CA ALA A 75 0.84 2.00 5.68
C ALA A 75 1.04 1.32 4.31
N THR A 76 0.30 1.75 3.28
CA THR A 76 0.44 1.28 1.88
C THR A 76 1.27 2.21 0.99
N GLY A 77 1.99 3.17 1.58
CA GLY A 77 2.92 4.04 0.85
C GLY A 77 2.26 5.18 0.05
N LYS A 78 1.04 5.60 0.38
CA LYS A 78 0.35 6.73 -0.26
C LYS A 78 1.14 8.05 -0.28
N THR A 79 2.07 8.27 0.65
CA THR A 79 2.93 9.47 0.66
C THR A 79 3.77 9.60 -0.60
N LEU A 80 4.12 8.50 -1.27
CA LEU A 80 4.88 8.53 -2.53
C LEU A 80 4.04 9.05 -3.72
N CYS A 81 2.71 9.10 -3.59
CA CYS A 81 1.84 9.46 -4.70
C CYS A 81 1.68 10.98 -4.90
N TYR A 82 2.10 11.80 -3.94
CA TYR A 82 1.98 13.27 -3.97
C TYR A 82 3.38 13.87 -4.00
#